data_AF-A0A1M6C872-F1
#
_entry.id   AF-A0A1M6C872-F1
#
_cell.length_a   1.000
_cell.length_b   1.000
_cell.length_c   1.000
_cell.angle_alpha   90.00
_cell.angle_beta   90.00
_cell.angle_gamma   90.00
#
_symmetry.space_group_name_H-M   'P 1'
#
loop_
_entity.id
_entity.type
_entity.pdbx_description
1 polymer ?
#
loop_
_entity_poly.entity_id
_entity_poly.type
_entity_poly.pdbx_seq_one_letter_code
_entity_poly.pdbx_strand_id
1 'polypeptide(L)'
;MAGGDPERGRQVALAQGCGACHVIPGVRGAVSWAGPPLTEWARRGYLAGHLPNSPENLVAWLRNPQAISPGSAMPNLGLTEAEARDTAAYLFTLGAERLPPVPAGLPLGPNQAGPREEPRIRPRA
;
A
#
# COMPACT_ATOMS: atom_id res chain seq x y z
N MET A 1 4.49 -1.29 11.68
CA MET A 1 3.56 -0.18 11.37
C MET A 1 4.38 1.03 10.97
N ALA A 2 3.88 1.88 10.05
CA ALA A 2 4.61 3.01 9.44
C ALA A 2 5.16 4.09 10.41
N GLY A 3 5.02 3.91 11.72
CA GLY A 3 5.36 4.90 12.74
C GLY A 3 4.41 6.10 12.78
N GLY A 4 3.25 6.05 12.12
CA GLY A 4 2.25 7.12 12.09
C GLY A 4 1.05 6.90 13.00
N ASP A 5 0.26 7.94 13.17
CA ASP A 5 -1.00 7.99 13.92
C ASP A 5 -2.21 7.92 12.97
N PRO A 6 -3.04 6.87 13.05
CA PRO A 6 -4.16 6.68 12.15
C PRO A 6 -5.25 7.76 12.30
N GLU A 7 -5.43 8.37 13.47
CA GLU A 7 -6.43 9.42 13.65
C GLU A 7 -5.99 10.70 12.94
N ARG A 8 -4.70 11.07 13.07
CA ARG A 8 -4.12 12.16 12.28
C ARG A 8 -4.15 11.85 10.79
N GLY A 9 -3.90 10.61 10.40
CA GLY A 9 -3.97 10.17 9.00
C GLY A 9 -5.34 10.35 8.37
N ARG A 10 -6.41 10.07 9.12
CA ARG A 10 -7.78 10.34 8.69
C ARG A 10 -8.02 11.84 8.46
N GLN A 11 -7.48 12.69 9.33
CA GLN A 11 -7.61 14.14 9.21
C GLN A 11 -6.82 14.68 8.00
N VAL A 12 -5.61 14.15 7.76
CA VAL A 12 -4.82 14.47 6.56
C VAL A 12 -5.59 14.07 5.30
N ALA A 13 -6.18 12.87 5.26
CA ALA A 13 -6.95 12.41 4.10
C ALA A 13 -8.15 13.32 3.78
N LEU A 14 -8.77 13.88 4.82
CA LEU A 14 -9.83 14.88 4.67
C LEU A 14 -9.26 16.22 4.15
N ALA A 15 -8.19 16.72 4.76
CA ALA A 15 -7.65 18.05 4.48
C ALA A 15 -6.96 18.14 3.11
N GLN A 16 -6.26 17.08 2.69
CA GLN A 16 -5.52 17.01 1.43
C GLN A 16 -6.40 16.58 0.24
N GLY A 17 -7.73 16.54 0.42
CA GLY A 17 -8.67 16.33 -0.66
C GLY A 17 -8.71 14.92 -1.24
N CYS A 18 -8.23 13.90 -0.51
CA CYS A 18 -8.24 12.51 -1.01
C CYS A 18 -9.66 12.04 -1.39
N GLY A 19 -10.68 12.55 -0.70
CA GLY A 19 -12.09 12.28 -0.98
C GLY A 19 -12.62 12.80 -2.32
N ALA A 20 -11.89 13.72 -3.00
CA ALA A 20 -12.26 14.20 -4.33
C ALA A 20 -12.20 13.08 -5.38
N CYS A 21 -11.34 12.07 -5.17
CA CYS A 21 -11.16 10.95 -6.09
C CYS A 21 -11.56 9.61 -5.51
N HIS A 22 -11.43 9.42 -4.19
CA HIS A 22 -11.58 8.11 -3.57
C HIS A 22 -12.81 8.01 -2.67
N VAL A 23 -13.39 6.81 -2.63
CA VAL A 23 -14.24 6.39 -1.52
C VAL A 23 -13.36 6.01 -0.35
N ILE A 24 -13.56 6.66 0.80
CA ILE A 24 -12.72 6.43 1.99
C ILE A 24 -13.64 6.24 3.20
N PRO A 25 -13.70 5.03 3.79
CA PRO A 25 -14.41 4.80 5.05
C PRO A 25 -13.98 5.82 6.10
N GLY A 26 -14.88 6.30 6.95
CA GLY A 26 -14.53 7.21 8.05
C GLY A 26 -14.19 8.65 7.68
N VAL A 27 -14.09 8.99 6.39
CA VAL A 27 -13.83 10.37 5.91
C VAL A 27 -15.11 10.95 5.29
N ARG A 28 -15.60 12.05 5.86
CA ARG A 28 -16.83 12.70 5.40
C ARG A 28 -16.69 13.21 3.97
N GLY A 29 -17.66 12.92 3.11
CA GLY A 29 -17.70 13.39 1.73
C GLY A 29 -16.78 12.63 0.76
N ALA A 30 -15.98 11.68 1.24
CA ALA A 30 -15.14 10.83 0.41
C ALA A 30 -15.95 9.68 -0.20
N VAL A 31 -16.71 9.99 -1.24
CA VAL A 31 -17.63 9.07 -1.95
C VAL A 31 -17.39 9.04 -3.46
N SER A 32 -16.26 9.59 -3.91
CA SER A 32 -15.89 9.67 -5.32
C SER A 32 -15.29 8.36 -5.83
N TRP A 33 -15.54 8.05 -7.09
CA TRP A 33 -15.06 6.85 -7.78
C TRP A 33 -14.10 7.17 -8.94
N ALA A 34 -13.60 8.41 -9.01
CA ALA A 34 -12.63 8.80 -10.03
C ALA A 34 -11.29 8.04 -9.86
N GLY A 35 -10.94 7.71 -8.62
CA GLY A 35 -9.93 6.72 -8.26
C GLY A 35 -10.58 5.47 -7.66
N PRO A 36 -9.82 4.36 -7.53
CA PRO A 36 -10.33 3.14 -6.90
C PRO A 36 -10.71 3.42 -5.43
N PRO A 37 -11.74 2.76 -4.87
CA PRO A 37 -12.06 2.91 -3.45
C PRO A 37 -10.83 2.55 -2.60
N LEU A 38 -10.70 3.10 -1.38
CA LEU A 38 -9.63 2.75 -0.43
C LEU A 38 -10.12 1.80 0.67
N THR A 39 -11.31 1.23 0.51
CA THR A 39 -11.84 0.16 1.36
C THR A 39 -10.92 -1.06 1.35
N GLU A 40 -10.89 -1.78 2.47
CA GLU A 40 -10.11 -3.02 2.64
C GLU A 40 -8.62 -2.90 2.26
N TRP A 41 -8.03 -1.71 2.40
CA TRP A 41 -6.67 -1.42 1.96
C TRP A 41 -5.63 -2.40 2.53
N ALA A 42 -5.76 -2.77 3.80
CA ALA A 42 -4.83 -3.68 4.49
C ALA A 42 -4.76 -5.08 3.85
N ARG A 43 -5.78 -5.48 3.07
CA ARG A 43 -5.84 -6.79 2.40
C ARG A 43 -5.22 -6.77 1.00
N ARG A 44 -4.84 -5.61 0.48
CA ARG A 44 -4.29 -5.48 -0.88
C ARG A 44 -2.85 -5.97 -0.92
N GLY A 45 -2.51 -6.77 -1.94
CA GLY A 45 -1.13 -7.17 -2.20
C GLY A 45 -0.30 -6.08 -2.91
N TYR A 46 -0.95 -5.22 -3.69
CA TYR A 46 -0.29 -4.22 -4.51
C TYR A 46 -0.96 -2.84 -4.41
N LEU A 47 -0.15 -1.78 -4.53
CA LEU A 47 -0.56 -0.39 -4.70
C LEU A 47 -0.03 0.15 -6.04
N ALA A 48 -0.70 1.16 -6.59
CA ALA A 48 -0.47 1.68 -7.95
C ALA A 48 -0.50 0.60 -9.07
N GLY A 49 -1.04 -0.58 -8.79
CA GLY A 49 -1.13 -1.72 -9.72
C GLY A 49 0.15 -2.55 -9.88
N HIS A 50 1.28 -2.14 -9.29
CA HIS A 50 2.58 -2.80 -9.53
C HIS A 50 3.56 -2.79 -8.34
N LEU A 51 3.35 -1.94 -7.32
CA LEU A 51 4.21 -1.93 -6.13
C LEU A 51 3.65 -2.84 -5.05
N PRO A 52 4.48 -3.66 -4.35
CA PRO A 52 4.03 -4.37 -3.16
C PRO A 52 3.44 -3.39 -2.14
N ASN A 53 2.27 -3.72 -1.59
CA ASN A 53 1.60 -2.88 -0.59
C ASN A 53 2.28 -3.02 0.78
N SER A 54 3.32 -2.20 1.01
CA SER A 54 3.95 -2.04 2.31
C SER A 54 3.76 -0.61 2.83
N PRO A 55 3.86 -0.38 4.15
CA PRO A 55 3.85 0.96 4.72
C PRO A 55 4.86 1.91 4.08
N GLU A 56 6.07 1.43 3.81
CA GLU A 56 7.17 2.22 3.26
C GLU A 56 6.89 2.61 1.80
N ASN A 57 6.43 1.66 0.99
CA ASN A 57 6.04 1.92 -0.40
C ASN A 57 4.86 2.88 -0.48
N LEU A 58 3.89 2.75 0.44
CA LEU A 58 2.75 3.65 0.51
C LEU A 58 3.16 5.06 0.90
N VAL A 59 4.07 5.22 1.87
CA VAL A 59 4.62 6.53 2.25
C VAL A 59 5.35 7.16 1.07
N ALA A 60 6.19 6.41 0.36
CA ALA A 60 6.89 6.90 -0.82
C ALA A 60 5.90 7.33 -1.92
N TRP A 61 4.87 6.50 -2.18
CA TRP A 61 3.80 6.81 -3.11
C TRP A 61 3.06 8.07 -2.75
N LEU A 62 2.60 8.22 -1.50
CA LEU A 62 1.83 9.39 -1.05
C LEU A 62 2.61 10.71 -1.18
N ARG A 63 3.93 10.66 -1.03
CA ARG A 63 4.79 11.86 -1.15
C ARG A 63 5.04 12.27 -2.60
N ASN A 64 5.21 11.32 -3.51
CA ASN A 64 5.53 11.62 -4.90
C ASN A 64 5.01 10.54 -5.87
N PRO A 65 3.68 10.46 -6.10
CA PRO A 65 3.10 9.48 -7.01
C PRO A 65 3.70 9.55 -8.42
N GLN A 66 3.99 10.76 -8.92
CA GLN A 66 4.50 10.97 -10.27
C GLN A 66 5.95 10.49 -10.46
N ALA A 67 6.77 10.46 -9.41
CA ALA A 67 8.11 9.88 -9.49
C ALA A 67 8.09 8.35 -9.55
N ILE A 68 7.06 7.72 -9.00
CA ILE A 68 6.90 6.26 -8.99
C ILE A 68 6.16 5.79 -10.24
N SER A 69 5.05 6.46 -10.59
CA SER A 69 4.24 6.16 -11.77
C SER A 69 3.99 7.46 -12.55
N PRO A 70 4.93 7.84 -13.43
CA PRO A 70 4.78 9.01 -14.28
C PRO A 70 3.51 8.92 -15.12
N GLY A 71 2.71 10.00 -15.11
CA GLY A 71 1.44 10.05 -15.84
C GLY A 71 0.26 9.38 -15.13
N SER A 72 0.43 8.90 -13.90
CA SER A 72 -0.71 8.44 -13.09
C SER A 72 -1.70 9.59 -12.84
N ALA A 73 -2.98 9.27 -12.68
CA ALA A 73 -4.02 10.28 -12.40
C ALA A 73 -3.91 10.89 -11.00
N MET A 74 -3.13 10.28 -10.08
CA MET A 74 -2.92 10.81 -8.74
C MET A 74 -1.85 11.91 -8.76
N PRO A 75 -2.19 13.16 -8.43
CA PRO A 75 -1.22 14.26 -8.44
C PRO A 75 -0.28 14.18 -7.23
N ASN A 76 0.80 14.96 -7.29
CA ASN A 76 1.63 15.23 -6.11
C ASN A 76 0.85 16.16 -5.16
N LEU A 77 0.37 15.60 -4.05
CA LEU A 77 -0.45 16.30 -3.07
C LEU A 77 0.37 17.19 -2.10
N GLY A 78 1.70 17.09 -2.12
CA GLY A 78 2.57 17.91 -1.27
C GLY A 78 2.63 17.47 0.20
N LEU A 79 2.25 16.22 0.51
CA LEU A 79 2.33 15.68 1.87
C LEU A 79 3.77 15.69 2.37
N THR A 80 3.94 16.15 3.61
CA THR A 80 5.16 15.91 4.38
C THR A 80 5.33 14.42 4.67
N GLU A 81 6.53 14.04 5.09
CA GLU A 81 6.80 12.65 5.47
C GLU A 81 5.97 12.19 6.68
N ALA A 82 5.73 13.08 7.65
CA ALA A 82 4.89 12.79 8.81
C ALA A 82 3.44 12.56 8.39
N GLU A 83 2.88 13.44 7.56
CA GLU A 83 1.51 13.30 7.04
C GLU A 83 1.34 12.03 6.22
N ALA A 84 2.33 11.68 5.39
CA ALA A 84 2.31 10.44 4.61
C ALA A 84 2.33 9.20 5.51
N ARG A 85 3.13 9.21 6.59
CA ARG A 85 3.17 8.11 7.58
C ARG A 85 1.86 7.98 8.35
N ASP A 86 1.30 9.09 8.81
CA ASP A 86 0.01 9.12 9.49
C ASP A 86 -1.10 8.60 8.56
N THR A 87 -1.14 9.07 7.31
CA THR A 87 -2.10 8.61 6.29
C THR A 87 -1.92 7.12 5.97
N ALA A 88 -0.68 6.64 5.83
CA ALA A 88 -0.42 5.22 5.63
C ALA A 88 -0.91 4.40 6.83
N ALA A 89 -0.64 4.84 8.07
CA ALA A 89 -1.12 4.17 9.27
C ALA A 89 -2.66 4.07 9.27
N TYR A 90 -3.36 5.14 8.88
CA TYR A 90 -4.80 5.15 8.72
C TYR A 90 -5.29 4.13 7.68
N LEU A 91 -4.73 4.14 6.47
CA LEU A 91 -5.14 3.23 5.40
C LEU A 91 -4.94 1.76 5.81
N PHE A 92 -3.86 1.44 6.54
CA PHE A 92 -3.65 0.08 7.06
C PHE A 92 -4.60 -0.34 8.19
N THR A 93 -5.43 0.57 8.72
CA THR A 93 -6.57 0.18 9.59
C THR A 93 -7.78 -0.29 8.78
N LEU A 94 -7.88 0.05 7.49
CA LEU A 94 -9.03 -0.25 6.65
C LEU A 94 -8.96 -1.71 6.17
N GLY A 95 -9.93 -2.53 6.59
CA GLY A 95 -9.98 -3.97 6.31
C GLY A 95 -9.07 -4.83 7.16
N ALA A 96 -8.39 -4.23 8.13
CA ALA A 96 -7.74 -4.97 9.20
C ALA A 96 -8.79 -5.35 10.25
N GLU A 97 -9.77 -6.19 9.89
CA GLU A 97 -10.42 -7.02 10.92
C GLU A 97 -9.33 -7.95 11.45
N ARG A 98 -8.65 -7.50 12.51
CA ARG A 98 -7.67 -8.21 13.34
C ARG A 98 -7.11 -9.47 12.69
N LEU A 99 -6.20 -9.32 11.72
CA LEU A 99 -5.36 -10.43 11.31
C LEU A 99 -4.58 -10.87 12.55
N PRO A 100 -4.67 -12.14 13.01
CA PRO A 100 -3.73 -12.63 14.01
C PRO A 100 -2.30 -12.45 13.45
N PRO A 101 -1.30 -12.20 14.31
CA PRO A 101 0.08 -12.10 13.86
C PRO A 101 0.42 -13.33 13.01
N VAL A 102 1.00 -13.13 11.82
CA VAL A 102 1.51 -14.24 11.01
C VAL A 102 2.51 -15.00 11.87
N PRO A 103 2.29 -16.29 12.20
CA PRO A 103 3.26 -17.04 12.97
C PRO A 103 4.56 -17.08 12.19
N ALA A 104 5.66 -16.72 12.85
CA ALA A 104 6.99 -16.87 12.28
C ALA A 104 7.18 -18.34 11.87
N GLY A 105 7.41 -18.59 10.57
CA GLY A 105 7.66 -19.94 10.05
C GLY A 105 6.65 -20.48 9.05
N LEU A 106 5.65 -19.71 8.59
CA LEU A 106 4.82 -20.15 7.45
C LEU A 106 5.67 -20.18 6.17
N PRO A 107 5.71 -21.30 5.42
CA PRO A 107 6.48 -21.35 4.18
C PRO A 107 5.91 -20.37 3.16
N LEU A 108 6.79 -19.59 2.52
CA LEU A 108 6.43 -18.72 1.41
C LEU A 108 5.80 -19.56 0.29
N GLY A 109 4.69 -19.08 -0.27
CA GLY A 109 3.95 -19.77 -1.31
C GLY A 109 4.78 -20.06 -2.59
N PRO A 110 4.25 -20.89 -3.49
CA PRO A 110 5.01 -21.51 -4.60
C PRO A 110 5.64 -20.54 -5.61
N ASN A 111 5.32 -19.24 -5.55
CA ASN A 111 5.82 -18.22 -6.49
C ASN A 111 7.02 -17.42 -5.96
N GLN A 112 7.61 -17.81 -4.83
CA GLN A 112 8.72 -17.06 -4.21
C GLN A 112 10.06 -17.83 -4.21
N ALA A 113 10.15 -19.00 -4.85
CA ALA A 113 11.42 -19.74 -4.96
C ALA A 113 12.21 -19.24 -6.19
N GLY A 114 13.47 -18.84 -5.97
CA GLY A 114 14.41 -18.36 -7.00
C GLY A 114 14.74 -19.39 -8.10
N PRO A 115 15.65 -19.06 -9.03
CA PRO A 115 15.88 -19.87 -10.23
C PRO A 115 16.33 -21.28 -9.89
N ARG A 116 15.69 -22.28 -10.52
CA ARG A 116 16.04 -23.70 -10.38
C ARG A 116 17.38 -23.95 -11.06
N GLU A 117 18.40 -24.38 -10.32
CA GLU A 117 19.63 -24.91 -10.92
C GLU A 117 19.33 -26.22 -11.65
N GLU A 118 19.64 -26.27 -12.95
CA GLU A 118 19.56 -27.50 -13.75
C GLU A 118 20.71 -28.47 -13.39
N PRO A 119 20.44 -29.78 -13.28
CA PRO A 119 21.48 -30.75 -12.96
C PRO A 119 22.41 -30.98 -14.15
N ARG A 120 23.69 -30.64 -13.97
CA ARG A 120 24.77 -30.89 -14.92
C ARG A 120 24.99 -32.40 -15.07
N ILE A 121 24.49 -32.99 -16.16
CA ILE A 121 24.68 -34.39 -16.52
C ILE A 121 26.18 -34.63 -16.79
N ARG A 122 26.81 -35.56 -16.06
CA ARG A 122 28.17 -36.02 -16.36
C ARG A 122 28.12 -37.12 -17.44
N PRO A 123 29.02 -37.13 -18.43
CA PRO A 123 29.06 -38.20 -19.41
C PRO A 123 29.54 -39.50 -18.75
N ARG A 124 28.88 -40.62 -19.06
CA ARG A 124 29.34 -41.95 -18.68
C ARG A 124 30.45 -42.41 -19.65
N ALA A 125 31.49 -43.02 -19.08
CA ALA A 125 32.56 -43.72 -19.77
C ALA A 125 32.08 -45.03 -20.43
#